data_AF-A9KSM9-F1
#
_entry.id   AF-A9KSM9-F1
#
_cell.length_a   1.000
_cell.length_b   1.000
_cell.length_c   1.000
_cell.angle_alpha   90.00
_cell.angle_beta   90.00
_cell.angle_gamma   90.00
#
_symmetry.space_group_name_H-M   'P 1'
#
loop_
_entity.id
_entity.type
_entity.pdbx_description
1 polymer ?
#
loop_
_entity_poly.entity_id
_entity_poly.type
_entity_poly.pdbx_seq_one_letter_code
_entity_poly.pdbx_strand_id
1 'polypeptide(L)'
;MINVIERIEEEPIVISLKEDLLCDCCPHNKNGCETNEKVKRYDIECLSECGIQEGDQIMFRDYSRLIDEKLKNTGRWKEICCDCEWNSVCHAN
;
A
#
# COMPACT_ATOMS: atom_id res chain seq x y z
N MET A 1 14.21 -14.80 -20.20
CA MET A 1 13.58 -13.55 -19.71
C MET A 1 13.53 -13.66 -18.21
N ILE A 2 14.10 -12.71 -17.49
CA ILE A 2 13.94 -12.68 -16.02
C ILE A 2 12.54 -12.12 -15.75
N ASN A 3 11.79 -12.81 -14.91
CA ASN A 3 10.51 -12.36 -14.42
C ASN A 3 10.75 -11.15 -13.48
N VAL A 4 10.10 -10.03 -13.75
CA VAL A 4 10.27 -8.79 -12.97
C VAL A 4 9.93 -9.01 -11.50
N ILE A 5 8.97 -9.88 -11.21
CA ILE A 5 8.55 -10.22 -9.84
C ILE A 5 9.67 -10.98 -9.12
N GLU A 6 10.22 -12.03 -9.73
CA GLU A 6 11.32 -12.79 -9.12
C GLU A 6 12.55 -11.91 -8.85
N ARG A 7 12.81 -10.92 -9.72
CA ARG A 7 13.92 -10.00 -9.51
C ARG A 7 13.66 -9.03 -8.34
N ILE A 8 12.44 -8.51 -8.20
CA ILE A 8 12.16 -7.48 -7.19
C ILE A 8 12.21 -8.06 -5.77
N GLU A 9 11.89 -9.33 -5.59
CA GLU A 9 11.96 -10.01 -4.27
C GLU A 9 13.35 -9.94 -3.63
N GLU A 10 14.40 -9.93 -4.46
CA GLU A 10 15.80 -9.91 -4.05
C GLU A 10 16.43 -8.51 -4.10
N GLU A 11 15.63 -7.45 -4.28
CA GLU A 11 16.10 -6.06 -4.33
C GLU A 11 15.55 -5.25 -3.15
N PRO A 12 16.33 -4.29 -2.60
CA PRO A 12 15.82 -3.34 -1.64
C PRO A 12 14.91 -2.31 -2.33
N ILE A 13 13.82 -1.96 -1.66
CA ILE A 13 12.90 -0.88 -2.03
C ILE A 13 13.01 0.25 -1.03
N VAL A 14 12.64 1.46 -1.46
CA VAL A 14 12.47 2.63 -0.59
C VAL A 14 10.99 2.95 -0.49
N ILE A 15 10.47 3.07 0.72
CA ILE A 15 9.06 3.37 0.96
C ILE A 15 8.80 4.86 0.67
N SER A 16 7.77 5.15 -0.11
CA SER A 16 7.39 6.50 -0.52
C SER A 16 5.89 6.68 -0.36
N LEU A 17 5.47 7.76 0.30
CA LEU A 17 4.06 8.17 0.44
C LEU A 17 3.67 9.29 -0.54
N LYS A 18 4.48 9.47 -1.58
CA LYS A 18 4.31 10.53 -2.58
C LYS A 18 3.43 10.07 -3.74
N GLU A 19 2.76 11.05 -4.33
CA GLU A 19 2.02 10.91 -5.57
C GLU A 19 2.97 10.55 -6.73
N ASP A 20 2.44 9.86 -7.74
CA ASP A 20 3.19 9.42 -8.92
C ASP A 20 2.57 9.94 -10.23
N LEU A 21 3.12 9.51 -11.37
CA LEU A 21 2.64 9.91 -12.69
C LEU A 21 1.19 9.46 -13.00
N LEU A 22 0.67 8.45 -12.27
CA LEU A 22 -0.72 8.02 -12.41
C LEU A 22 -1.66 8.98 -11.68
N CYS A 23 -1.21 9.57 -10.56
CA CYS A 23 -1.96 10.62 -9.86
C CYS A 23 -2.19 11.84 -10.75
N ASP A 24 -1.20 12.24 -11.56
CA ASP A 24 -1.32 13.37 -12.50
C ASP A 24 -2.41 13.18 -13.55
N CYS A 25 -2.67 11.92 -13.95
CA CYS A 25 -3.68 11.59 -14.95
C CYS A 25 -5.06 11.30 -14.36
N CYS A 26 -5.21 11.31 -13.03
CA CYS A 26 -6.43 10.90 -12.36
C CYS A 26 -7.57 11.92 -12.59
N PRO A 27 -8.77 11.49 -13.03
CA PRO A 27 -9.91 12.39 -13.23
C PRO A 27 -10.43 13.03 -11.92
N HIS A 28 -10.04 12.46 -10.77
CA HIS A 28 -10.34 12.97 -9.43
C HIS A 28 -9.22 13.84 -8.85
N ASN A 29 -8.14 14.09 -9.61
CA ASN A 29 -7.09 15.04 -9.23
C ASN A 29 -7.43 16.45 -9.77
N LYS A 30 -8.34 17.15 -9.07
CA LYS A 30 -8.81 18.49 -9.46
C LYS A 30 -8.13 19.58 -8.64
N ASN A 31 -6.84 19.81 -8.92
CA ASN A 31 -5.91 20.61 -8.10
C ASN A 31 -5.53 19.92 -6.77
N GLY A 32 -5.33 18.60 -6.83
CA GLY A 32 -5.16 17.72 -5.68
C GLY A 32 -6.19 16.60 -5.70
N CYS A 33 -5.80 15.44 -5.16
CA CYS A 33 -6.69 14.30 -5.02
C CYS A 33 -7.91 14.65 -4.13
N GLU A 34 -9.13 14.51 -4.67
CA GLU A 34 -10.39 14.77 -3.93
C GLU A 34 -10.51 13.92 -2.66
N THR A 35 -9.88 12.74 -2.62
CA THR A 35 -9.92 11.80 -1.49
C THR A 35 -8.57 11.65 -0.79
N ASN A 36 -7.68 12.66 -0.90
CA ASN A 36 -6.30 12.59 -0.38
C ASN A 36 -6.21 12.18 1.10
N GLU A 37 -7.08 12.72 1.95
CA GLU A 37 -7.10 12.39 3.39
C GLU A 37 -7.37 10.90 3.63
N LYS A 38 -8.29 10.31 2.86
CA LYS A 38 -8.65 8.89 2.95
C LYS A 38 -7.49 8.00 2.48
N VAL A 39 -6.86 8.35 1.37
CA VAL A 39 -5.72 7.60 0.81
C VAL A 39 -4.53 7.65 1.78
N LYS A 40 -4.16 8.84 2.26
CA LYS A 40 -3.07 9.02 3.24
C LYS A 40 -3.31 8.25 4.52
N ARG A 41 -4.54 8.22 5.03
CA ARG A 41 -4.89 7.43 6.21
C ARG A 41 -4.59 5.95 5.98
N TYR A 42 -5.00 5.38 4.85
CA TYR A 42 -4.75 3.97 4.55
C TYR A 42 -3.25 3.65 4.49
N ASP A 43 -2.48 4.48 3.80
CA ASP A 43 -1.04 4.25 3.67
C ASP A 43 -0.36 4.31 5.04
N ILE A 44 -0.66 5.34 5.84
CA ILE A 44 -0.10 5.52 7.19
C ILE A 44 -0.48 4.37 8.11
N GLU A 45 -1.74 3.97 8.14
CA GLU A 45 -2.20 2.88 9.01
C GLU A 45 -1.58 1.53 8.60
N CYS A 46 -1.52 1.21 7.31
CA CYS A 46 -0.87 -0.02 6.82
C CYS A 46 0.61 -0.07 7.22
N LEU A 47 1.34 1.04 7.02
CA LEU A 47 2.75 1.12 7.38
C LEU A 47 2.96 1.08 8.91
N SER A 48 2.10 1.76 9.67
CA SER A 48 2.16 1.79 11.14
C SER A 48 1.98 0.39 11.75
N GLU A 49 1.05 -0.41 11.24
CA GLU A 49 0.86 -1.80 11.68
C GLU A 49 2.08 -2.69 11.36
N CYS A 50 2.82 -2.35 10.30
CA CYS A 50 4.04 -3.03 9.91
C CYS A 50 5.29 -2.48 10.61
N GLY A 51 5.19 -1.37 11.34
CA GLY A 51 6.34 -0.67 11.93
C GLY A 51 7.28 -0.03 10.90
N ILE A 52 6.75 0.33 9.73
CA ILE A 52 7.48 0.90 8.59
C ILE A 52 7.20 2.41 8.50
N GLN A 53 8.18 3.17 8.03
CA GLN A 53 8.07 4.61 7.83
C GLN A 53 8.47 5.02 6.40
N GLU A 54 8.03 6.21 5.98
CA GLU A 54 8.48 6.80 4.71
C GLU A 54 10.01 6.97 4.73
N GLY A 55 10.66 6.58 3.63
CA GLY A 55 12.11 6.63 3.48
C GLY A 55 12.85 5.37 3.96
N ASP A 56 12.18 4.44 4.63
CA ASP A 56 12.78 3.16 5.00
C ASP A 56 13.26 2.40 3.76
N GLN A 57 14.47 1.84 3.85
CA GLN A 57 15.01 0.92 2.86
C GLN A 57 14.87 -0.52 3.37
N ILE A 58 14.05 -1.32 2.70
CA ILE A 58 13.69 -2.69 3.11
C ILE A 58 13.75 -3.64 1.91
N MET A 59 14.13 -4.90 2.11
CA MET A 59 14.01 -5.91 1.05
C MET A 59 12.55 -6.13 0.69
N PHE A 60 12.21 -6.19 -0.59
CA PHE A 60 10.82 -6.39 -1.02
C PHE A 60 10.19 -7.64 -0.38
N ARG A 61 10.94 -8.76 -0.30
CA ARG A 61 10.47 -9.99 0.37
C ARG A 61 10.10 -9.77 1.84
N ASP A 62 10.84 -8.94 2.56
CA ASP A 62 10.59 -8.67 3.98
C ASP A 62 9.38 -7.75 4.15
N TYR A 63 9.25 -6.74 3.28
CA TYR A 63 8.04 -5.93 3.19
C TYR A 63 6.80 -6.79 2.93
N SER A 64 6.84 -7.67 1.92
CA SER A 64 5.72 -8.55 1.57
C SER A 64 5.33 -9.45 2.74
N ARG A 65 6.32 -10.04 3.42
CA ARG A 65 6.08 -10.87 4.61
C ARG A 65 5.43 -10.09 5.75
N LEU A 66 5.88 -8.87 6.03
CA LEU A 66 5.29 -8.02 7.07
C LEU A 66 3.82 -7.71 6.76
N ILE A 67 3.49 -7.35 5.52
CA ILE A 67 2.12 -7.10 5.10
C ILE A 67 1.24 -8.33 5.31
N ASP A 68 1.72 -9.53 4.94
CA ASP A 68 0.97 -10.77 5.14
C ASP A 68 0.76 -11.06 6.64
N GLU A 69 1.83 -11.01 7.44
CA GLU A 69 1.79 -11.35 8.86
C GLU A 69 1.01 -10.34 9.71
N LYS A 70 1.12 -9.04 9.41
CA LYS A 70 0.57 -7.96 10.23
C LYS A 70 -0.81 -7.51 9.78
N LEU A 71 -1.10 -7.56 8.48
CA LEU A 71 -2.36 -7.09 7.93
C LEU A 71 -3.28 -8.23 7.50
N LYS A 72 -2.83 -9.10 6.58
CA LYS A 72 -3.71 -10.12 5.98
C LYS A 72 -4.11 -11.21 6.97
N ASN A 73 -3.14 -11.81 7.64
CA ASN A 73 -3.35 -12.96 8.54
C ASN A 73 -4.07 -12.58 9.84
N THR A 74 -3.93 -11.33 10.29
CA THR A 74 -4.64 -10.79 11.46
C THR A 74 -6.05 -10.33 11.11
N GLY A 75 -6.34 -10.08 9.83
CA GLY A 75 -7.56 -9.42 9.38
C GLY A 75 -7.58 -7.91 9.66
N ARG A 76 -6.46 -7.31 10.08
CA ARG A 76 -6.38 -5.87 10.40
C ARG A 76 -6.75 -4.98 9.22
N TRP A 77 -6.44 -5.42 8.01
CA TRP A 77 -6.78 -4.72 6.77
C TRP A 77 -8.28 -4.39 6.65
N LYS A 78 -9.17 -5.24 7.20
CA LYS A 78 -10.63 -5.03 7.15
C LYS A 78 -11.07 -3.78 7.91
N GLU A 79 -10.34 -3.42 8.95
CA GLU A 79 -10.60 -2.23 9.75
C GLU A 79 -10.04 -0.99 9.06
N ILE A 80 -8.80 -1.08 8.57
CA ILE A 80 -8.11 0.03 7.90
C ILE A 80 -8.89 0.48 6.67
N CYS A 81 -9.29 -0.46 5.80
CA CYS A 81 -9.97 -0.15 4.54
C CYS A 81 -11.49 -0.35 4.58
N CYS A 82 -12.12 -0.30 5.76
CA CYS A 82 -13.54 -0.62 5.95
C CYS A 82 -14.50 0.24 5.10
N ASP A 83 -14.10 1.46 4.77
CA ASP A 83 -14.85 2.42 3.94
C ASP A 83 -14.34 2.46 2.48
N CYS A 84 -13.52 1.50 2.06
CA CYS A 84 -13.02 1.40 0.70
C CYS A 84 -14.14 1.05 -0.29
N GLU A 85 -14.12 1.65 -1.48
CA GLU A 85 -15.10 1.36 -2.55
C GLU A 85 -15.02 -0.11 -3.03
N TRP A 86 -13.85 -0.72 -2.85
CA TRP A 86 -13.56 -2.11 -3.23
C TRP A 86 -13.82 -3.11 -2.10
N ASN A 87 -14.27 -2.65 -0.93
CA ASN A 87 -14.44 -3.49 0.26
C ASN A 87 -15.33 -4.72 -0.02
N SER A 88 -16.37 -4.56 -0.82
CA SER A 88 -17.26 -5.67 -1.24
C SER A 88 -16.56 -6.73 -2.09
N VAL A 89 -15.60 -6.33 -2.93
CA VAL A 89 -14.83 -7.24 -3.79
C VAL A 89 -13.77 -7.96 -2.98
N CYS A 90 -13.07 -7.24 -2.10
CA CYS A 90 -12.01 -7.82 -1.27
C CYS A 90 -12.55 -8.83 -0.24
N HIS A 91 -13.83 -8.72 0.13
CA HIS A 91 -14.51 -9.66 1.04
C HIS A 91 -15.47 -10.62 0.34
N ALA A 92 -15.55 -10.59 -0.98
CA ALA A 92 -16.29 -11.60 -1.72
C ALA A 92 -15.54 -12.94 -1.56
N ASN A 93 -16.24 -13.95 -1.04
CA ASN A 93 -15.74 -15.32 -0.91
C ASN A 93 -15.49 -15.96 -2.27
#